data_AF-A0A2H9RAM0-F1
#
_entry.id   AF-A0A2H9RAM0-F1
#
_cell.length_a   1.000
_cell.length_b   1.000
_cell.length_c   1.000
_cell.angle_alpha   90.00
_cell.angle_beta   90.00
_cell.angle_gamma   90.00
#
_symmetry.space_group_name_H-M   'P 1'
#
loop_
_entity.id
_entity.type
_entity.pdbx_description
1 polymer ?
#
loop_
_entity_poly.entity_id
_entity_poly.type
_entity_poly.pdbx_seq_one_letter_code
_entity_poly.pdbx_strand_id
1 'polypeptide(L)'
;MAIEYLRLSEISNLPELDFTEKDGSDPLGIHRFYYNDLQRYQENNLSTIRLVRIRNEIVGYFTVSMNAIEIDKLGKDEKVKNTTPKKYPAMLIGRMRIDKRYRRRVLEQRSVNFAKVWLLR
;
A
#
# COMPACT_ATOMS: atom_id res chain seq x y z
N MET A 1 -8.54 9.13 16.55
CA MET A 1 -9.25 7.99 15.93
C MET A 1 -8.21 6.98 15.49
N ALA A 2 -8.40 5.70 15.82
CA ALA A 2 -7.47 4.65 15.44
C ALA A 2 -7.67 4.24 13.97
N ILE A 3 -6.56 4.05 13.26
CA ILE A 3 -6.50 3.39 11.95
C ILE A 3 -6.01 1.97 12.22
N GLU A 4 -6.73 0.99 11.71
CA GLU A 4 -6.36 -0.41 11.81
C GLU A 4 -5.94 -0.95 10.43
N TYR A 5 -5.05 -1.93 10.44
CA TYR A 5 -4.60 -2.62 9.24
C TYR A 5 -4.92 -4.10 9.35
N LEU A 6 -5.86 -4.56 8.54
CA LEU A 6 -6.28 -5.96 8.52
C LEU A 6 -5.55 -6.72 7.42
N ARG A 7 -5.24 -8.00 7.65
CA ARG A 7 -4.88 -8.96 6.62
C ARG A 7 -6.12 -9.33 5.81
N LEU A 8 -5.90 -9.72 4.56
CA LEU A 8 -6.96 -10.29 3.74
C LEU A 8 -7.55 -11.56 4.38
N SER A 9 -6.72 -12.36 5.05
CA SER A 9 -7.16 -13.57 5.77
C SER A 9 -8.02 -13.31 7.01
N GLU A 10 -8.12 -12.06 7.47
CA GLU A 10 -8.90 -11.67 8.66
C GLU A 10 -10.32 -11.21 8.30
N ILE A 11 -10.67 -11.22 7.02
CA ILE A 11 -12.01 -10.85 6.54
C ILE A 11 -12.63 -11.99 5.76
N SER A 12 -13.96 -12.13 5.85
CA SER A 12 -14.71 -13.14 5.11
C SER A 12 -15.06 -12.69 3.69
N ASN A 13 -15.36 -11.40 3.51
CA ASN A 13 -15.75 -10.83 2.22
C ASN A 13 -15.12 -9.44 2.04
N LEU A 14 -14.63 -9.18 0.83
CA LEU A 14 -14.16 -7.85 0.45
C LEU A 14 -15.36 -6.92 0.26
N PRO A 15 -15.34 -5.71 0.85
CA PRO A 15 -16.39 -4.73 0.60
C PRO A 15 -16.32 -4.20 -0.84
N GLU A 16 -17.46 -3.76 -1.34
CA GLU A 16 -17.53 -3.01 -2.59
C GLU A 16 -16.95 -1.60 -2.40
N LEU A 17 -15.81 -1.38 -3.03
CA LEU A 17 -15.05 -0.14 -2.99
C LEU A 17 -14.77 0.39 -4.39
N ASP A 18 -14.77 1.70 -4.53
CA ASP A 18 -14.48 2.36 -5.80
C ASP A 18 -13.17 3.14 -5.76
N PHE A 19 -12.17 2.58 -6.44
CA PHE A 19 -10.84 3.16 -6.59
C PHE A 19 -10.61 3.95 -7.89
N THR A 20 -11.63 4.10 -8.75
CA THR A 20 -11.51 4.85 -10.02
C THR A 20 -11.22 6.33 -9.80
N GLU A 21 -10.82 7.00 -10.87
CA GLU A 21 -10.75 8.46 -10.95
C GLU A 21 -12.16 9.08 -11.08
N LYS A 22 -12.23 10.41 -11.06
CA LYS A 22 -13.51 11.13 -11.14
C LYS A 22 -14.26 10.89 -12.45
N ASP A 23 -13.52 10.61 -13.53
CA ASP A 23 -14.05 10.26 -14.85
C ASP A 23 -14.36 8.76 -15.00
N GLY A 24 -14.20 7.96 -13.93
CA GLY A 24 -14.40 6.52 -13.94
C GLY A 24 -13.22 5.70 -14.48
N SER A 25 -12.11 6.34 -14.86
CA SER A 25 -10.92 5.64 -15.35
C SER A 25 -10.15 4.93 -14.23
N ASP A 26 -9.35 3.92 -14.61
CA ASP A 26 -8.42 3.22 -13.72
C ASP A 26 -7.04 3.08 -14.37
N PRO A 27 -6.31 4.20 -14.60
CA PRO A 27 -5.07 4.21 -15.36
C PRO A 27 -3.95 3.38 -14.71
N LEU A 28 -4.02 3.20 -13.37
CA LEU A 28 -3.05 2.43 -12.61
C LEU A 28 -3.50 0.98 -12.34
N GLY A 29 -4.67 0.58 -12.85
CA GLY A 29 -5.22 -0.76 -12.66
C GLY A 29 -5.51 -1.11 -11.19
N ILE A 30 -5.70 -0.12 -10.32
CA ILE A 30 -5.87 -0.31 -8.88
C ILE A 30 -7.26 -0.87 -8.59
N HIS A 31 -8.29 -0.35 -9.26
CA HIS A 31 -9.66 -0.84 -9.12
C HIS A 31 -9.74 -2.27 -9.65
N ARG A 32 -9.26 -2.50 -10.87
CA ARG A 32 -9.21 -3.85 -11.48
C ARG A 32 -8.46 -4.85 -10.59
N PHE A 33 -7.31 -4.46 -10.06
CA PHE A 33 -6.50 -5.34 -9.21
C PHE A 33 -7.26 -5.79 -7.96
N TYR A 34 -7.98 -4.86 -7.30
CA TYR A 34 -8.73 -5.16 -6.08
C TYR A 34 -9.74 -6.29 -6.27
N TYR A 35 -10.46 -6.28 -7.40
CA TYR A 35 -11.51 -7.26 -7.69
C TYR A 35 -10.99 -8.55 -8.31
N ASN A 36 -9.95 -8.47 -9.13
CA ASN A 36 -9.57 -9.60 -9.99
C ASN A 36 -8.31 -10.34 -9.53
N ASP A 37 -7.37 -9.62 -8.91
CA ASP A 37 -6.00 -10.13 -8.71
C ASP A 37 -5.59 -10.19 -7.24
N LEU A 38 -6.28 -9.44 -6.37
CA LEU A 38 -5.90 -9.24 -4.97
C LEU A 38 -5.76 -10.55 -4.20
N GLN A 39 -6.75 -11.44 -4.31
CA GLN A 39 -6.71 -12.75 -3.64
C GLN A 39 -5.58 -13.63 -4.19
N ARG A 40 -5.43 -13.71 -5.51
CA ARG A 40 -4.36 -14.48 -6.16
C ARG A 40 -2.97 -14.03 -5.73
N TYR A 41 -2.76 -12.72 -5.57
CA TYR A 41 -1.47 -12.18 -5.12
C TYR A 41 -1.13 -12.58 -3.69
N GLN A 42 -2.13 -12.61 -2.80
CA GLN A 42 -1.97 -13.04 -1.42
C GLN A 42 -1.66 -14.55 -1.36
N GLU A 43 -2.43 -15.38 -2.07
CA GLU A 43 -2.29 -16.85 -2.07
C GLU A 43 -0.93 -17.30 -2.61
N ASN A 44 -0.39 -16.59 -3.60
CA ASN A 44 0.90 -16.90 -4.22
C ASN A 44 2.08 -16.17 -3.56
N ASN A 45 1.86 -15.50 -2.42
CA ASN A 45 2.87 -14.70 -1.70
C ASN A 45 3.60 -13.67 -2.59
N LEU A 46 2.93 -13.15 -3.62
CA LEU A 46 3.51 -12.15 -4.53
C LEU A 46 3.59 -10.77 -3.89
N SER A 47 2.71 -10.48 -2.95
CA SER A 47 2.72 -9.27 -2.13
C SER A 47 1.97 -9.51 -0.83
N THR A 48 2.41 -8.85 0.23
CA THR A 48 1.62 -8.72 1.45
C THR A 48 0.54 -7.67 1.24
N ILE A 49 -0.70 -8.06 1.48
CA ILE A 49 -1.85 -7.17 1.31
C ILE A 49 -2.38 -6.74 2.68
N ARG A 50 -2.71 -5.45 2.79
CA ARG A 50 -3.28 -4.86 4.00
C ARG A 50 -4.49 -4.01 3.64
N LEU A 51 -5.59 -4.25 4.33
CA LEU A 51 -6.82 -3.49 4.24
C LEU A 51 -6.79 -2.40 5.30
N VAL A 52 -7.21 -1.20 4.90
CA VAL A 52 -7.23 -0.04 5.78
C VAL A 52 -8.62 0.07 6.38
N ARG A 53 -8.70 0.07 7.71
CA ARG A 53 -9.95 0.20 8.44
C ARG A 53 -9.99 1.46 9.29
N ILE A 54 -11.07 2.22 9.19
CA ILE A 54 -11.33 3.43 9.98
C ILE A 54 -12.74 3.32 10.56
N ARG A 55 -12.88 3.46 11.88
CA ARG A 55 -14.17 3.33 12.58
C ARG A 55 -14.97 2.10 12.15
N ASN A 56 -14.34 0.94 12.17
CA ASN A 56 -14.94 -0.34 11.81
C ASN A 56 -15.19 -0.57 10.30
N GLU A 57 -15.03 0.46 9.45
CA GLU A 57 -15.24 0.39 7.99
C GLU A 57 -13.91 0.21 7.25
N ILE A 58 -13.86 -0.72 6.30
CA ILE A 58 -12.73 -0.84 5.39
C ILE A 58 -12.88 0.22 4.30
N VAL A 59 -11.86 1.06 4.15
CA VAL A 59 -11.89 2.24 3.27
C VAL A 59 -10.89 2.17 2.12
N GLY A 60 -10.05 1.14 2.09
CA GLY A 60 -9.09 0.92 1.01
C GLY A 60 -8.07 -0.14 1.35
N TYR A 61 -6.99 -0.18 0.57
CA TYR A 61 -5.95 -1.19 0.72
C TYR A 61 -4.58 -0.66 0.26
N PHE A 62 -3.54 -1.39 0.65
CA PHE A 62 -2.22 -1.28 0.05
C PHE A 62 -1.54 -2.65 -0.05
N THR A 63 -0.56 -2.73 -0.94
CA THR A 63 0.30 -3.89 -1.11
C THR A 63 1.75 -3.51 -0.84
N VAL A 64 2.47 -4.41 -0.17
CA VAL A 64 3.91 -4.30 0.01
C VAL A 64 4.60 -5.59 -0.43
N SER A 65 5.77 -5.46 -1.03
CA SER A 65 6.64 -6.59 -1.35
C SER A 65 8.08 -6.28 -0.97
N MET A 66 8.84 -7.32 -0.66
CA MET A 66 10.28 -7.17 -0.45
C MET A 66 10.96 -6.96 -1.79
N ASN A 67 11.86 -5.98 -1.84
CA ASN A 67 12.66 -5.65 -3.00
C ASN A 67 14.05 -5.22 -2.56
N ALA A 68 14.87 -4.82 -3.52
CA ALA A 68 16.19 -4.26 -3.29
C ALA A 68 16.40 -3.05 -4.18
N ILE A 69 16.92 -1.96 -3.59
CA ILE A 69 17.29 -0.74 -4.32
C ILE A 69 18.79 -0.79 -4.61
N GLU A 70 19.15 -0.53 -5.87
CA GLU A 70 20.54 -0.48 -6.30
C GLU A 70 21.23 0.80 -5.78
N ILE A 71 22.50 0.71 -5.39
CA ILE A 71 23.24 1.80 -4.75
C ILE A 71 23.41 3.04 -5.64
N ASP A 72 23.35 2.87 -6.96
CA ASP A 72 23.39 3.94 -7.95
C ASP A 72 22.10 4.76 -7.97
N LYS A 73 20.97 4.20 -7.51
CA LYS A 73 19.67 4.88 -7.40
C LYS A 73 19.49 5.66 -6.09
N LEU A 74 20.39 5.50 -5.12
CA LEU A 74 20.34 6.23 -3.85
C LEU A 74 20.88 7.66 -3.96
N GLY A 75 20.27 8.58 -3.22
CA GLY A 75 20.78 9.94 -3.07
C GLY A 75 22.20 9.95 -2.48
N LYS A 76 23.00 10.97 -2.80
CA LYS A 76 24.40 11.07 -2.31
C LYS A 76 24.50 11.00 -0.78
N ASP A 77 23.51 11.54 -0.08
CA ASP A 77 23.46 11.60 1.38
C ASP A 77 22.89 10.34 2.04
N GLU A 78 22.31 9.42 1.25
CA GLU A 78 21.73 8.16 1.74
C GLU A 78 22.72 6.99 1.64
N LYS A 79 23.87 7.20 1.00
CA LYS A 79 24.92 6.19 0.85
C LYS A 79 25.71 6.11 2.15
N VAL A 80 25.72 4.92 2.74
CA VAL A 80 26.60 4.65 3.89
C VAL A 80 28.05 4.69 3.42
N LYS A 81 28.88 5.53 4.05
CA LYS A 81 30.31 5.64 3.75
C LYS A 81 31.03 4.36 4.22
N ASN A 82 32.07 3.95 3.48
CA ASN A 82 32.92 2.80 3.80
C ASN A 82 32.24 1.42 3.76
N THR A 83 31.14 1.29 3.01
CA THR A 83 30.53 -0.03 2.74
C THR A 83 30.29 -0.22 1.24
N THR A 84 30.33 -1.48 0.79
CA THR A 84 30.25 -1.87 -0.64
C THR A 84 28.94 -2.61 -1.02
N PRO A 85 27.76 -2.30 -0.45
CA PRO A 85 26.55 -3.02 -0.81
C PRO A 85 26.16 -2.62 -2.23
N LYS A 86 26.08 -3.60 -3.13
CA LYS A 86 25.53 -3.38 -4.48
C LYS A 86 24.04 -3.02 -4.43
N LYS A 87 23.34 -3.50 -3.41
CA LYS A 87 21.90 -3.34 -3.20
C LYS A 87 21.56 -3.19 -1.73
N TYR A 88 20.56 -2.36 -1.43
CA TYR A 88 19.97 -2.20 -0.10
C TYR A 88 18.63 -2.92 -0.04
N PRO A 89 18.31 -3.63 1.05
CA PRO A 89 16.98 -4.18 1.25
C PRO A 89 15.97 -3.03 1.29
N ALA A 90 14.86 -3.20 0.60
CA ALA A 90 13.79 -2.22 0.54
C ALA A 90 12.43 -2.90 0.60
N MET A 91 11.44 -2.17 1.08
CA MET A 91 10.05 -2.56 0.95
C MET A 91 9.42 -1.72 -0.15
N LEU A 92 8.96 -2.37 -1.21
CA LEU A 92 8.25 -1.71 -2.29
C LEU A 92 6.78 -1.57 -1.88
N ILE A 93 6.28 -0.33 -1.87
CA ILE A 93 4.84 -0.07 -1.86
C ILE A 93 4.36 -0.23 -3.31
N GLY A 94 3.59 -1.29 -3.58
CA GLY A 94 3.18 -1.63 -4.93
C GLY A 94 1.96 -0.83 -5.38
N ARG A 95 0.80 -1.15 -4.80
CA ARG A 95 -0.47 -0.47 -5.08
C ARG A 95 -1.04 0.04 -3.77
N MET A 96 -1.61 1.24 -3.79
CA MET A 96 -2.24 1.83 -2.61
C MET A 96 -3.35 2.78 -3.06
N ARG A 97 -4.55 2.61 -2.49
CA ARG A 97 -5.63 3.57 -2.73
C ARG A 97 -6.72 3.49 -1.67
N ILE A 98 -7.38 4.63 -1.50
CA ILE A 98 -8.58 4.81 -0.69
C ILE A 98 -9.77 5.00 -1.62
N ASP A 99 -10.88 4.37 -1.25
CA ASP A 99 -12.17 4.49 -1.93
C ASP A 99 -12.55 5.97 -2.06
N LYS A 100 -13.07 6.32 -3.24
CA LYS A 100 -13.32 7.72 -3.62
C LYS A 100 -14.23 8.46 -2.64
N ARG A 101 -15.17 7.78 -1.98
CA ARG A 101 -16.09 8.35 -0.97
C ARG A 101 -15.34 8.83 0.27
N TYR A 102 -14.21 8.20 0.59
CA TYR A 102 -13.45 8.47 1.81
C TYR A 102 -12.22 9.35 1.59
N ARG A 103 -11.80 9.59 0.33
CA ARG A 103 -10.56 10.35 0.02
C ARG A 103 -10.49 11.70 0.73
N ARG A 104 -11.53 12.53 0.65
CA ARG A 104 -11.56 13.85 1.30
C ARG A 104 -11.41 13.73 2.82
N ARG A 105 -12.22 12.86 3.43
CA ARG A 105 -12.23 12.61 4.89
C ARG A 105 -10.90 12.05 5.41
N VAL A 106 -10.21 11.23 4.62
CA VAL A 106 -8.91 10.65 4.97
C VAL A 106 -7.78 11.67 4.80
N LEU A 107 -7.81 12.49 3.76
CA LEU A 107 -6.84 13.57 3.53
C LEU A 107 -6.92 14.65 4.63
N GLU A 108 -8.12 15.01 5.04
CA GLU A 108 -8.37 15.97 6.13
C GLU A 108 -7.81 15.50 7.48
N GLN A 109 -7.67 14.18 7.67
CA GLN A 109 -7.23 13.62 8.95
C GLN A 109 -5.72 13.73 9.20
N ARG A 110 -4.91 14.25 8.26
CA ARG A 110 -3.44 14.54 8.34
C ARG A 110 -2.51 13.44 8.91
N SER A 111 -3.07 12.36 9.44
CA SER A 111 -2.42 11.32 10.25
C SER A 111 -2.24 10.02 9.46
N VAL A 112 -2.79 9.98 8.25
CA VAL A 112 -2.73 8.79 7.41
C VAL A 112 -1.42 8.83 6.62
N ASN A 113 -0.33 8.74 7.38
CA ASN A 113 1.02 8.55 6.89
C ASN A 113 1.17 7.07 6.47
N PHE A 114 0.48 6.65 5.41
CA PHE A 114 0.57 5.28 4.88
C PHE A 114 2.02 4.86 4.59
N ALA A 115 2.89 5.83 4.27
CA ALA A 115 4.31 5.61 3.98
C ALA A 115 5.24 5.69 5.22
N LYS A 116 4.87 6.36 6.33
CA LYS A 116 5.77 6.46 7.50
C LYS A 116 5.69 5.27 8.47
N VAL A 117 4.60 4.50 8.45
CA VAL A 117 4.37 3.42 9.43
C VAL A 117 5.29 2.20 9.23
N TRP A 118 6.01 2.08 8.11
CA TRP A 118 6.83 0.88 7.82
C TRP A 118 8.32 1.14 7.48
N LEU A 119 8.77 2.39 7.45
CA LEU A 119 10.19 2.73 7.20
C LEU A 119 11.00 3.06 8.45
N LEU A 120 10.39 2.98 9.65
CA LEU A 120 11.07 3.23 10.93
C LEU A 120 10.69 2.15 11.95
N ARG A 121 11.36 1.01 11.87
CA ARG A 121 11.71 0.19 13.02
C ARG A 121 13.11 -0.36 12.82
#